data_AF-A0A2V6YCR1-F1
#
_entry.id   AF-A0A2V6YCR1-F1
#
_cell.length_a   1.000
_cell.length_b   1.000
_cell.length_c   1.000
_cell.angle_alpha   90.00
_cell.angle_beta   90.00
_cell.angle_gamma   90.00
#
_symmetry.space_group_name_H-M   'P 1'
#
loop_
_entity.id
_entity.type
_entity.pdbx_description
1 polymer ?
#
loop_
_entity_poly.entity_id
_entity_poly.type
_entity_poly.pdbx_seq_one_letter_code
_entity_poly.pdbx_strand_id
1 'polypeptide(L)'
;MKPWAILISTLLVGFAIGVGGTILLPSEIEPYLVSALRAPRRSVEGQVIGKQREQGHVLLKVQTEEALILATFTKKVPEIDLLVEQGDSISLALANTGPFVDDPVIERVMRPRSSQPRDRGQLAPQK
;
A
#
# COMPACT_ATOMS: atom_id res chain seq x y z
N MET A 1 52.04 -13.94 -4.78
CA MET A 1 50.64 -13.80 -5.24
C MET A 1 50.16 -12.41 -4.88
N LYS A 2 49.65 -11.62 -5.83
CA LYS A 2 49.29 -10.21 -5.59
C LYS A 2 47.86 -10.13 -5.05
N PRO A 3 47.63 -9.71 -3.79
CA PRO A 3 46.31 -9.77 -3.13
C PRO A 3 45.23 -8.96 -3.86
N TRP A 4 45.64 -7.96 -4.63
CA TRP A 4 44.73 -7.13 -5.43
C TRP A 4 44.10 -7.87 -6.63
N ALA A 5 44.76 -8.90 -7.16
CA ALA A 5 44.20 -9.70 -8.24
C ALA A 5 42.98 -10.52 -7.79
N ILE A 6 43.00 -10.98 -6.53
CA ILE A 6 41.86 -11.71 -5.93
C ILE A 6 40.67 -10.78 -5.82
N LEU A 7 40.87 -9.56 -5.27
CA LEU A 7 39.82 -8.53 -5.18
C LEU A 7 39.20 -8.19 -6.53
N ILE A 8 40.03 -8.00 -7.57
CA ILE A 8 39.54 -7.68 -8.91
C ILE A 8 38.76 -8.87 -9.49
N SER A 9 39.23 -10.10 -9.28
CA SER A 9 38.56 -11.30 -9.78
C SER A 9 37.19 -11.51 -9.11
N THR A 10 37.09 -11.38 -7.78
CA THR A 10 35.80 -11.51 -7.08
C THR A 10 34.85 -10.36 -7.40
N LEU A 11 35.36 -9.14 -7.58
CA LEU A 11 34.56 -8.00 -8.04
C LEU A 11 34.01 -8.24 -9.45
N LEU A 12 34.82 -8.73 -10.38
CA LEU A 12 34.38 -9.05 -11.74
C LEU A 12 33.34 -10.16 -11.76
N VAL A 13 33.53 -11.21 -10.94
CA VAL A 13 32.55 -12.30 -10.80
C VAL A 13 31.23 -11.77 -10.24
N GLY A 14 31.28 -10.98 -9.16
CA GLY A 14 30.09 -10.36 -8.57
C GLY A 14 29.39 -9.41 -9.54
N PHE A 15 30.15 -8.61 -10.30
CA PHE A 15 29.63 -7.70 -11.31
C PHE A 15 28.97 -8.43 -12.47
N ALA A 16 29.61 -9.51 -12.97
CA ALA A 16 29.04 -10.34 -14.02
C ALA A 16 27.74 -11.03 -13.56
N ILE A 17 27.66 -11.48 -12.31
CA ILE A 17 26.42 -12.04 -11.73
C ILE A 17 25.36 -10.94 -11.58
N GLY A 18 25.74 -9.74 -11.12
CA GLY A 18 24.82 -8.61 -10.96
C GLY A 18 24.21 -8.15 -12.29
N VAL A 19 25.04 -7.99 -13.32
CA VAL A 19 24.58 -7.59 -14.67
C VAL A 19 23.88 -8.73 -15.40
N GLY A 20 24.38 -9.97 -15.28
CA GLY A 20 23.75 -11.13 -15.88
C GLY A 20 22.36 -11.41 -15.29
N GLY A 21 22.21 -11.18 -13.99
CA GLY A 21 20.93 -11.29 -13.30
C GLY A 21 19.87 -10.37 -13.89
N THR A 22 20.17 -9.11 -14.21
CA THR A 22 19.15 -8.17 -14.72
C THR A 22 18.69 -8.47 -16.15
N ILE A 23 19.52 -9.12 -16.97
CA ILE A 23 19.20 -9.41 -18.38
C ILE A 23 18.49 -10.75 -18.54
N LEU A 24 18.89 -11.76 -17.75
CA LEU A 24 18.37 -13.13 -17.86
C LEU A 24 17.21 -13.42 -16.91
N LEU A 25 16.74 -12.41 -16.16
CA LEU A 25 15.69 -12.57 -15.17
C LEU A 25 14.38 -13.01 -15.84
N PRO A 26 13.93 -14.26 -15.65
CA PRO A 26 12.64 -14.70 -16.13
C PRO A 26 11.55 -13.91 -15.39
N SER A 27 10.51 -13.47 -16.09
CA SER A 27 9.39 -12.70 -15.52
C SER A 27 8.68 -13.42 -14.36
N GLU A 28 8.89 -14.73 -14.20
CA GLU A 28 8.32 -15.54 -13.12
C GLU A 28 8.98 -15.31 -11.74
N ILE A 29 10.19 -14.74 -11.68
CA ILE A 29 10.92 -14.52 -10.41
C ILE A 29 10.75 -13.08 -9.88
N GLU A 30 10.24 -12.15 -10.71
CA GLU A 30 9.90 -10.79 -10.27
C GLU A 30 9.08 -10.75 -8.97
N PRO A 31 8.03 -11.58 -8.77
CA PRO A 31 7.21 -11.51 -7.55
C PRO A 31 8.01 -11.83 -6.27
N TYR A 32 8.95 -12.77 -6.37
CA TYR A 32 9.79 -13.19 -5.25
C TYR A 32 10.86 -12.15 -4.92
N LEU A 33 11.46 -11.53 -5.93
CA LEU A 33 12.44 -10.46 -5.74
C LEU A 33 11.80 -9.17 -5.20
N VAL A 34 10.63 -8.79 -5.73
CA VAL A 34 9.84 -7.67 -5.22
C VAL A 34 9.43 -7.88 -3.76
N SER A 35 9.21 -9.14 -3.35
CA SER A 35 8.91 -9.46 -1.95
C SER A 35 10.14 -9.36 -1.04
N ALA A 36 11.30 -9.82 -1.50
CA ALA A 36 12.56 -9.76 -0.75
C ALA A 36 13.16 -8.35 -0.65
N LEU A 37 12.89 -7.48 -1.63
CA LEU A 37 13.35 -6.09 -1.68
C LEU A 37 12.32 -5.10 -1.10
N ARG A 38 11.16 -5.59 -0.65
CA ARG A 38 10.11 -4.73 -0.09
C ARG A 38 10.60 -4.13 1.22
N ALA A 39 10.89 -2.83 1.21
CA ALA A 39 11.21 -2.09 2.42
C ALA A 39 10.12 -2.29 3.49
N PRO A 40 10.48 -2.38 4.79
CA PRO A 40 9.52 -2.51 5.86
C PRO A 40 8.55 -1.34 5.82
N ARG A 41 7.27 -1.64 5.63
CA ARG A 41 6.22 -0.62 5.59
C ARG A 41 5.82 -0.27 7.02
N ARG A 42 5.69 1.02 7.30
CA ARG A 42 5.17 1.49 8.57
C ARG A 42 3.64 1.50 8.50
N SER A 43 2.98 0.78 9.39
CA SER A 43 1.53 0.86 9.53
C SER A 43 1.17 2.12 10.30
N VAL A 44 0.24 2.90 9.77
CA VAL A 44 -0.24 4.15 10.35
C VAL A 44 -1.77 4.14 10.35
N GLU A 45 -2.34 4.44 11.50
CA GLU A 45 -3.79 4.55 11.69
C GLU A 45 -4.20 6.03 11.64
N GLY A 46 -5.33 6.30 10.98
CA GLY A 46 -5.87 7.65 10.88
C GLY A 46 -7.31 7.66 10.41
N GLN A 47 -7.93 8.84 10.45
CA GLN A 47 -9.31 9.02 10.00
C GLN A 47 -9.34 9.66 8.62
N VAL A 48 -10.19 9.15 7.74
CA VAL A 48 -10.42 9.70 6.41
C VAL A 48 -11.26 10.95 6.55
N ILE A 49 -10.63 12.12 6.47
CA ILE A 49 -11.32 13.41 6.57
C ILE A 49 -11.84 13.91 5.22
N GLY A 50 -11.37 13.33 4.12
CA GLY A 50 -11.82 13.70 2.79
C GLY A 50 -11.48 12.63 1.76
N LYS A 51 -12.37 12.47 0.80
CA LYS A 51 -12.23 11.55 -0.32
C LYS A 51 -12.62 12.27 -1.59
N GLN A 52 -11.75 12.20 -2.59
CA GLN A 52 -11.97 12.82 -3.89
C GLN A 52 -11.62 11.82 -4.98
N ARG A 53 -12.59 11.52 -5.84
CA ARG A 53 -12.38 10.68 -7.02
C ARG A 53 -12.10 11.56 -8.21
N GLU A 54 -10.96 11.35 -8.84
CA GLU A 54 -10.57 11.99 -10.09
C GLU A 54 -10.44 10.94 -11.19
N GLN A 55 -10.28 11.38 -12.43
CA GLN A 55 -10.29 10.51 -13.61
C GLN A 55 -9.10 9.54 -13.58
N GLY A 56 -9.31 8.35 -13.01
CA GLY A 56 -8.31 7.29 -12.94
C GLY A 56 -7.54 7.21 -11.61
N HIS A 57 -7.87 8.03 -10.61
CA HIS A 57 -7.25 7.95 -9.28
C HIS A 57 -8.21 8.39 -8.16
N VAL A 58 -7.97 7.88 -6.96
CA VAL A 58 -8.69 8.27 -5.73
C VAL A 58 -7.71 8.92 -4.77
N LEU A 59 -8.06 10.11 -4.32
CA LEU A 59 -7.31 10.88 -3.33
C LEU A 59 -8.01 10.77 -1.99
N LEU A 60 -7.29 10.28 -0.98
CA LEU A 60 -7.75 10.20 0.40
C LEU A 60 -6.93 11.13 1.27
N LYS A 61 -7.60 12.06 1.96
CA LYS A 61 -7.01 12.85 3.03
C LYS A 61 -7.21 12.11 4.34
N VAL A 62 -6.12 11.66 4.94
CA VAL A 62 -6.10 10.88 6.17
C VAL A 62 -5.44 11.68 7.27
N GLN A 63 -6.20 12.04 8.29
CA GLN A 63 -5.69 12.67 9.49
C GLN A 63 -5.21 11.58 10.45
N THR A 64 -3.90 11.54 10.68
CA THR A 64 -3.29 10.68 11.69
C THR A 64 -2.99 11.50 12.95
N GLU A 65 -2.53 10.85 14.01
CA GLU A 65 -2.07 11.53 15.23
C GLU A 65 -0.82 12.38 14.98
N GLU A 66 0.04 11.96 14.05
CA GLU A 66 1.33 12.60 13.77
C GLU A 66 1.20 13.69 12.70
N ALA A 67 0.38 13.48 11.66
CA ALA A 67 0.31 14.36 10.50
C ALA A 67 -0.97 14.20 9.67
N LEU A 68 -1.21 15.15 8.77
CA LEU A 68 -2.17 14.99 7.68
C LEU A 68 -1.46 14.35 6.47
N ILE A 69 -1.99 13.23 6.00
CA ILE A 69 -1.45 12.47 4.87
C ILE A 69 -2.42 12.53 3.70
N LEU A 70 -1.92 12.83 2.51
CA LEU A 70 -2.63 12.68 1.24
C LEU A 70 -2.18 11.37 0.58
N ALA A 71 -3.06 10.38 0.58
CA ALA A 71 -2.85 9.10 -0.05
C ALA A 71 -3.50 9.09 -1.46
N THR A 72 -2.68 8.89 -2.49
CA THR A 72 -3.12 8.79 -3.88
C THR A 72 -3.17 7.33 -4.30
N PHE A 73 -4.32 6.86 -4.78
CA PHE A 73 -4.50 5.51 -5.29
C PHE A 73 -4.72 5.56 -6.79
N THR A 74 -3.78 5.02 -7.55
CA THR A 74 -3.87 4.85 -9.02
C THR A 74 -4.26 3.42 -9.40
N LYS A 75 -4.09 2.48 -8.47
CA LYS A 75 -4.42 1.06 -8.65
C LYS A 75 -5.70 0.71 -7.91
N LYS A 76 -6.46 -0.24 -8.48
CA LYS A 76 -7.70 -0.77 -7.86
C LYS A 76 -8.71 0.33 -7.49
N VAL A 77 -8.75 1.40 -8.29
CA VAL A 77 -9.52 2.61 -8.04
C VAL A 77 -11.00 2.32 -7.77
N PRO A 78 -11.69 1.45 -8.55
CA PRO A 78 -13.09 1.14 -8.28
C PRO A 78 -13.29 0.43 -6.95
N GLU A 79 -12.38 -0.47 -6.55
CA GLU A 79 -12.49 -1.16 -5.26
C GLU A 79 -12.22 -0.22 -4.10
N ILE A 80 -11.16 0.59 -4.17
CA ILE A 80 -10.83 1.55 -3.10
C ILE A 80 -11.96 2.56 -2.90
N ASP A 81 -12.57 3.02 -4.00
CA ASP A 81 -13.71 3.93 -3.94
C ASP A 81 -14.94 3.30 -3.26
N LEU A 82 -15.12 1.99 -3.31
CA LEU A 82 -16.23 1.32 -2.60
C LEU A 82 -15.88 0.96 -1.15
N LEU A 83 -14.60 0.77 -0.86
CA LEU A 83 -14.15 0.30 0.45
C LEU A 83 -14.08 1.43 1.49
N VAL A 84 -13.81 2.66 1.05
CA VAL A 84 -13.51 3.78 1.94
C VAL A 84 -14.52 4.91 1.79
N GLU A 85 -15.08 5.34 2.91
CA GLU A 85 -15.93 6.52 3.01
C GLU A 85 -15.29 7.61 3.88
N GLN A 86 -15.79 8.84 3.74
CA GLN A 86 -15.39 9.94 4.61
C GLN A 86 -15.89 9.67 6.03
N GLY A 87 -15.01 9.82 7.02
CA GLY A 87 -15.28 9.55 8.42
C GLY A 87 -14.80 8.17 8.89
N ASP A 88 -14.44 7.27 7.98
CA ASP A 88 -13.89 5.96 8.31
C ASP A 88 -12.51 6.07 8.95
N SER A 89 -12.22 5.17 9.89
CA SER A 89 -10.86 4.96 10.40
C SER A 89 -10.16 3.95 9.52
N ILE A 90 -8.96 4.29 9.05
CA ILE A 90 -8.18 3.48 8.10
C ILE A 90 -6.78 3.22 8.65
N SER A 91 -6.29 2.01 8.44
CA SER A 91 -4.91 1.61 8.68
C SER A 91 -4.21 1.48 7.34
N LEU A 92 -3.15 2.27 7.14
CA LEU A 92 -2.37 2.32 5.91
C LEU A 92 -0.94 1.84 6.16
N ALA A 93 -0.46 0.94 5.31
CA ALA A 93 0.95 0.57 5.24
C ALA A 93 1.67 1.52 4.29
N LEU A 94 2.44 2.44 4.86
CA LEU A 94 3.20 3.46 4.13
C LEU A 94 4.58 2.92 3.76
N ALA A 95 4.98 3.11 2.50
CA ALA A 95 6.35 2.83 2.06
C ALA A 95 7.33 3.94 2.49
N ASN A 96 6.85 5.19 2.59
CA ASN A 96 7.63 6.38 2.92
C ASN A 96 6.90 7.23 3.96
N THR A 97 7.64 8.00 4.77
CA THR A 97 7.12 8.83 5.87
C THR A 97 6.69 10.24 5.44
N GLY A 98 6.44 10.46 4.14
CA GLY A 98 6.07 11.77 3.60
C GLY A 98 4.58 12.09 3.77
N PRO A 99 4.19 13.38 3.69
CA PRO A 99 2.79 13.79 3.72
C PRO A 99 2.03 13.43 2.44
N PHE A 100 2.72 13.14 1.34
CA PHE A 100 2.14 12.67 0.08
C PHE A 100 2.63 11.25 -0.17
N VAL A 101 1.70 10.32 -0.34
CA VAL A 101 2.01 8.89 -0.50
C VAL A 101 1.23 8.31 -1.67
N ASP A 102 1.96 7.67 -2.58
CA ASP A 102 1.39 7.05 -3.77
C ASP A 102 1.22 5.54 -3.57
N ASP A 103 0.05 5.05 -3.93
CA ASP A 103 -0.43 3.67 -3.79
C ASP A 103 -0.10 3.02 -2.42
N PRO A 104 -0.43 3.65 -1.27
CA PRO A 104 -0.25 2.99 0.02
C PRO A 104 -1.18 1.77 0.10
N VAL A 105 -0.79 0.75 0.87
CA VAL A 105 -1.64 -0.44 1.02
C VAL A 105 -2.60 -0.24 2.18
N ILE A 106 -3.89 -0.43 1.93
CA ILE A 106 -4.91 -0.43 2.96
C ILE A 106 -4.87 -1.78 3.68
N GLU A 107 -4.58 -1.77 4.97
CA GLU A 107 -4.57 -2.99 5.80
C GLU A 107 -5.92 -3.22 6.47
N ARG A 108 -6.60 -2.15 6.88
CA ARG A 108 -7.88 -2.23 7.59
C ARG A 108 -8.71 -0.97 7.37
N VAL A 109 -10.01 -1.14 7.18
CA VAL A 109 -11.00 -0.04 7.19
C VAL A 109 -12.02 -0.34 8.27
N MET A 110 -12.26 0.61 9.16
CA MET A 110 -13.23 0.55 10.24
C MET A 110 -14.26 1.64 10.03
N ARG A 111 -15.50 1.23 9.72
CA ARG A 111 -16.62 2.15 9.59
C ARG A 111 -17.14 2.56 10.97
N PRO A 112 -17.57 3.81 11.17
CA PRO A 112 -18.29 4.21 12.36
C PRO A 112 -19.56 3.35 12.49
N ARG A 113 -19.88 2.94 13.73
CA ARG A 113 -20.91 1.92 14.06
C ARG A 113 -22.36 2.27 13.66
N SER A 114 -22.59 3.33 12.88
CA SER A 114 -23.91 3.80 12.45
C SER A 114 -24.43 3.16 11.15
N SER A 115 -23.63 2.38 10.41
CA SER A 115 -24.03 1.67 9.19
C SER A 115 -24.38 0.19 9.43
N GLN A 116 -25.02 -0.11 10.54
CA GLN A 116 -25.75 -1.37 10.68
C GLN A 116 -27.03 -1.25 9.84
N PRO A 117 -27.34 -2.19 8.91
CA PRO A 117 -28.65 -2.23 8.29
C PRO A 117 -29.67 -2.35 9.42
N ARG A 118 -30.46 -1.29 9.64
CA ARG A 118 -31.71 -1.43 10.38
C ARG A 118 -32.55 -2.40 9.56
N ASP A 119 -32.56 -3.65 10.00
CA ASP A 119 -33.58 -4.62 9.59
C ASP A 119 -34.92 -4.15 10.15
N ARG A 120 -35.49 -3.19 9.44
CA ARG A 120 -36.81 -2.59 9.65
C ARG A 120 -37.76 -3.43 8.80
N GLY A 121 -38.16 -4.61 9.29
CA GLY A 121 -38.93 -5.50 8.42
C GLY A 121 -39.68 -6.69 9.00
N GLN A 122 -39.52 -7.12 10.26
CA GLN A 122 -40.33 -8.24 10.77
C GLN A 122 -41.43 -7.73 11.69
N LEU A 123 -42.62 -7.58 11.09
CA LEU A 123 -43.86 -7.13 11.70
C LEU A 123 -44.23 -7.93 12.95
N ALA A 124 -44.66 -7.19 13.98
CA ALA A 124 -45.36 -7.69 15.17
C ALA A 124 -46.71 -8.37 14.78
N PRO A 125 -47.23 -9.28 15.63
CA PRO A 125 -48.37 -10.13 15.29
C PRO A 125 -49.67 -9.32 15.30
N GLN A 126 -50.50 -9.49 14.27
CA GLN A 126 -51.89 -9.08 14.31
C GLN A 126 -52.72 -10.17 14.99
N LYS A 127 -53.65 -9.71 15.83
CA LYS A 127 -54.59 -10.44 16.69
C LYS A 127 -55.40 -11.52 15.98
#